data_AF-A0A952MD34-F1
#
_entry.id   AF-A0A952MD34-F1
#
_cell.length_a   1.000
_cell.length_b   1.000
_cell.length_c   1.000
_cell.angle_alpha   90.00
_cell.angle_beta   90.00
_cell.angle_gamma   90.00
#
_symmetry.space_group_name_H-M   'P 1'
#
loop_
_entity.id
_entity.type
_entity.pdbx_description
1 polymer ?
#
loop_
_entity_poly.entity_id
_entity_poly.type
_entity_poly.pdbx_seq_one_letter_code
_entity_poly.pdbx_strand_id
1 'polypeptide(L)'
;MFKLIDKLKTVTFFKLTTIYLRYLIGFAFVFASIVKIKGERFTTLPTDTAVGYFFEAMYQSGFYWRFLGWSQLIAGVLMMTQRFATIGAMMFFPIILNITLITHSVNFGTGTPTVTTLMLLGTLYLLLWDYRKWIILFKQDHRIKLDLTVIPEDRFMTHKAWVLAGVAFVVLTIAPNFFSLQQHSALPAIWAGCLLLTGISVFIYMMLNLKKLKS
;
A
#
# COMPACT_ATOMS: atom_id res chain seq x y z
N MET A 1 -14.62 19.02 10.81
CA MET A 1 -13.74 17.87 10.49
C MET A 1 -12.69 18.20 9.41
N PHE A 2 -13.08 18.59 8.19
CA PHE A 2 -12.12 18.80 7.08
C PHE A 2 -11.05 19.88 7.31
N LYS A 3 -11.38 20.98 7.99
CA LYS A 3 -10.40 22.03 8.38
C LYS A 3 -9.24 21.50 9.23
N LEU A 4 -9.50 20.51 10.10
CA LEU A 4 -8.45 19.89 10.93
C LEU A 4 -7.49 19.09 10.05
N ILE A 5 -8.01 18.27 9.14
CA ILE A 5 -7.20 17.48 8.19
C ILE A 5 -6.33 18.41 7.35
N ASP A 6 -6.90 19.52 6.87
CA ASP A 6 -6.16 20.51 6.08
C ASP A 6 -5.03 21.18 6.89
N LYS A 7 -5.24 21.42 8.19
CA LYS A 7 -4.19 21.90 9.10
C LYS A 7 -3.10 20.84 9.32
N LEU A 8 -3.47 19.57 9.52
CA LEU A 8 -2.50 18.48 9.68
C LEU A 8 -1.64 18.29 8.43
N LYS A 9 -2.22 18.51 7.24
CA LYS A 9 -1.51 18.48 5.96
C LYS A 9 -0.41 19.53 5.82
N THR A 10 -0.39 20.60 6.62
CA THR A 10 0.72 21.58 6.53
C THR A 10 1.98 21.10 7.25
N VAL A 11 1.85 20.13 8.15
CA VAL A 11 2.94 19.64 8.99
C VAL A 11 3.69 18.51 8.26
N THR A 12 5.00 18.70 8.07
CA THR A 12 5.87 17.75 7.33
C THR A 12 5.83 16.34 7.91
N PHE A 13 5.71 16.19 9.24
CA PHE A 13 5.60 14.89 9.89
C PHE A 13 4.45 14.06 9.34
N PHE A 14 3.23 14.60 9.29
CA PHE A 14 2.08 13.85 8.77
C PHE A 14 2.16 13.58 7.27
N LYS A 15 2.80 14.47 6.50
CA LYS A 15 3.09 14.21 5.07
C LYS A 15 4.00 12.99 4.92
N LEU A 16 5.10 12.95 5.67
CA LEU A 16 6.03 11.82 5.68
C LEU A 16 5.33 10.54 6.14
N THR A 17 4.58 10.58 7.24
CA THR A 17 3.80 9.43 7.71
C THR A 17 2.88 8.90 6.62
N THR A 18 2.17 9.76 5.91
CA THR A 18 1.31 9.35 4.79
C THR A 18 2.09 8.69 3.66
N ILE A 19 3.23 9.27 3.26
CA ILE A 19 4.07 8.74 2.18
C ILE A 19 4.61 7.35 2.54
N TYR A 20 5.17 7.20 3.75
CA TYR A 20 5.72 5.93 4.21
C TYR A 20 4.63 4.89 4.48
N LEU A 21 3.46 5.29 4.96
CA LEU A 21 2.35 4.36 5.15
C LEU A 21 1.87 3.79 3.81
N ARG A 22 1.83 4.60 2.75
CA ARG A 22 1.56 4.12 1.38
C ARG A 22 2.60 3.12 0.90
N TYR A 23 3.89 3.37 1.14
CA TYR A 23 4.94 2.41 0.79
C TYR A 23 4.82 1.13 1.62
N LEU A 24 4.61 1.22 2.94
CA LEU A 24 4.54 0.08 3.84
C LEU A 24 3.37 -0.85 3.51
N ILE A 25 2.16 -0.29 3.42
CA ILE A 25 0.96 -1.06 3.10
C ILE A 25 1.05 -1.61 1.68
N GLY A 26 1.44 -0.77 0.71
CA GLY A 26 1.59 -1.20 -0.67
C GLY A 26 2.63 -2.31 -0.83
N PHE A 27 3.79 -2.20 -0.15
CA PHE A 27 4.84 -3.21 -0.14
C PHE A 27 4.34 -4.55 0.40
N ALA A 28 3.68 -4.55 1.56
CA ALA A 28 3.15 -5.77 2.17
C ALA A 28 2.19 -6.50 1.21
N PHE A 29 1.39 -5.76 0.46
CA PHE A 29 0.40 -6.32 -0.47
C PHE A 29 1.00 -6.77 -1.80
N VAL A 30 1.95 -6.02 -2.35
CA VAL A 30 2.74 -6.49 -3.50
C VAL A 30 3.44 -7.79 -3.13
N PHE A 31 4.11 -7.85 -1.97
CA PHE A 31 4.78 -9.05 -1.51
C PHE A 31 3.81 -10.24 -1.35
N ALA A 32 2.69 -10.05 -0.64
CA ALA A 32 1.71 -11.11 -0.43
C ALA A 32 1.02 -11.59 -1.73
N SER A 33 0.90 -10.71 -2.73
CA SER A 33 0.25 -11.04 -4.01
C SER A 33 1.03 -12.05 -4.85
N ILE A 34 2.36 -12.04 -4.75
CA ILE A 34 3.24 -12.84 -5.62
C ILE A 34 2.98 -14.34 -5.43
N VAL A 35 2.84 -14.79 -4.18
CA VAL A 35 2.52 -16.19 -3.83
C VAL A 35 1.22 -16.65 -4.52
N LYS A 36 0.19 -15.80 -4.52
CA LYS A 36 -1.12 -16.11 -5.12
C LYS A 36 -1.06 -16.14 -6.64
N ILE A 37 -0.30 -15.22 -7.25
CA ILE A 37 -0.12 -15.16 -8.71
C ILE A 37 0.65 -16.38 -9.21
N LYS A 38 1.68 -16.83 -8.47
CA LYS A 38 2.42 -18.06 -8.75
C LYS A 38 1.55 -19.32 -8.63
N GLY A 39 0.38 -19.22 -8.00
CA GLY A 39 -0.46 -20.38 -7.73
C GLY A 39 0.16 -21.27 -6.67
N GLU A 40 0.80 -20.67 -5.66
CA GLU A 40 1.34 -21.38 -4.51
C GLU A 40 0.36 -21.28 -3.33
N ARG A 41 0.51 -22.18 -2.36
CA ARG A 41 -0.24 -22.16 -1.10
C ARG A 41 0.22 -20.99 -0.24
N PHE A 42 -0.73 -20.29 0.38
CA PHE A 42 -0.41 -19.19 1.29
C PHE A 42 0.07 -19.66 2.67
N THR A 43 -0.33 -20.86 3.09
CA THR A 43 0.01 -21.44 4.39
C THR A 43 0.30 -22.93 4.24
N THR A 44 1.08 -23.47 5.16
CA THR A 44 1.35 -24.91 5.31
C THR A 44 0.51 -25.55 6.42
N LEU A 45 -0.44 -24.80 7.01
CA LEU A 45 -1.34 -25.32 8.02
C LEU A 45 -2.22 -26.44 7.43
N PRO A 46 -2.42 -27.56 8.17
CA PRO A 46 -3.25 -28.64 7.68
C PRO A 46 -4.74 -28.27 7.66
N THR A 47 -5.50 -28.96 6.81
CA THR A 47 -6.91 -28.69 6.50
C THR A 47 -7.90 -29.10 7.60
N ASP A 48 -7.41 -29.72 8.66
CA ASP A 48 -8.17 -29.97 9.90
C ASP A 48 -8.30 -28.71 10.77
N THR A 49 -7.44 -27.71 10.54
CA THR A 49 -7.57 -26.37 11.14
C THR A 49 -8.50 -25.49 10.32
N ALA A 50 -9.26 -24.62 10.98
CA ALA A 50 -10.18 -23.70 10.29
C ALA A 50 -9.45 -22.79 9.28
N VAL A 51 -8.26 -22.30 9.64
CA VAL A 51 -7.42 -21.46 8.78
C VAL A 51 -6.89 -22.25 7.57
N GLY A 52 -6.36 -23.45 7.79
CA GLY A 52 -5.86 -24.31 6.72
C GLY A 52 -6.97 -24.73 5.76
N TYR A 53 -8.13 -25.14 6.30
CA TYR A 53 -9.32 -25.47 5.50
C TYR A 53 -9.77 -24.30 4.62
N PHE A 54 -9.88 -23.11 5.21
CA PHE A 54 -10.31 -21.91 4.49
C PHE A 54 -9.36 -21.54 3.35
N PHE A 55 -8.05 -21.50 3.61
CA PHE A 55 -7.07 -21.16 2.57
C PHE A 55 -6.91 -22.25 1.53
N GLU A 56 -7.03 -23.53 1.89
CA GLU A 56 -6.99 -24.61 0.89
C GLU A 56 -8.19 -24.51 -0.05
N ALA A 57 -9.40 -24.25 0.46
CA ALA A 57 -10.57 -24.03 -0.38
C ALA A 57 -10.38 -22.84 -1.34
N MET A 58 -9.82 -21.73 -0.85
CA MET A 58 -9.49 -20.58 -1.69
C MET A 58 -8.41 -20.91 -2.72
N TYR A 59 -7.37 -21.66 -2.35
CA TYR A 59 -6.30 -22.07 -3.25
C TYR A 59 -6.84 -22.96 -4.39
N GLN A 60 -7.67 -23.94 -4.05
CA GLN A 60 -8.28 -24.88 -5.00
C GLN A 60 -9.25 -24.21 -5.99
N SER A 61 -9.71 -22.99 -5.71
CA SER A 61 -10.51 -22.20 -6.65
C SER A 61 -9.74 -21.80 -7.94
N GLY A 62 -8.41 -21.93 -7.94
CA GLY A 62 -7.55 -21.75 -9.11
C GLY A 62 -7.59 -20.32 -9.67
N PHE A 63 -8.52 -20.05 -10.59
CA PHE A 63 -8.69 -18.73 -11.20
C PHE A 63 -8.94 -17.64 -10.16
N TYR A 64 -9.85 -17.88 -9.20
CA TYR A 64 -10.17 -16.88 -8.19
C TYR A 64 -8.98 -16.61 -7.26
N TRP A 65 -8.18 -17.62 -6.92
CA TRP A 65 -6.92 -17.46 -6.18
C TRP A 65 -5.96 -16.48 -6.87
N ARG A 66 -5.74 -16.66 -8.17
CA ARG A 66 -4.89 -15.77 -8.98
C ARG A 66 -5.50 -14.38 -9.13
N PHE A 67 -6.82 -14.27 -9.31
CA PHE A 67 -7.53 -12.99 -9.37
C PHE A 67 -7.33 -12.16 -8.10
N LEU A 68 -7.39 -12.78 -6.92
CA LEU A 68 -7.08 -12.11 -5.66
C LEU A 68 -5.63 -11.60 -5.62
N GLY A 69 -4.69 -12.42 -6.08
CA GLY A 69 -3.29 -12.02 -6.26
C GLY A 69 -3.15 -10.79 -7.14
N TRP A 70 -3.69 -10.81 -8.36
CA TRP A 70 -3.62 -9.67 -9.29
C TRP A 70 -4.28 -8.41 -8.73
N SER A 71 -5.44 -8.54 -8.07
CA SER A 71 -6.13 -7.42 -7.43
C SER A 71 -5.25 -6.77 -6.35
N GLN A 72 -4.59 -7.59 -5.52
CA GLN A 72 -3.66 -7.13 -4.50
C GLN A 72 -2.41 -6.48 -5.09
N LEU A 73 -1.86 -7.06 -6.16
CA LEU A 73 -0.68 -6.52 -6.84
C LEU A 73 -0.98 -5.13 -7.43
N ILE A 74 -2.09 -5.00 -8.18
CA ILE A 74 -2.48 -3.73 -8.82
C ILE A 74 -2.70 -2.65 -7.76
N ALA A 75 -3.47 -2.95 -6.71
CA ALA A 75 -3.73 -2.01 -5.62
C ALA A 75 -2.43 -1.57 -4.93
N GLY A 76 -1.54 -2.53 -4.62
CA GLY A 76 -0.25 -2.27 -3.97
C GLY A 76 0.70 -1.44 -4.83
N VAL A 77 0.84 -1.77 -6.12
CA VAL A 77 1.69 -1.02 -7.06
C VAL A 77 1.20 0.43 -7.20
N LEU A 78 -0.11 0.62 -7.43
CA LEU A 78 -0.69 1.96 -7.55
C LEU A 78 -0.47 2.77 -6.26
N MET A 79 -0.63 2.14 -5.10
CA MET A 79 -0.36 2.75 -3.79
C MET A 79 1.11 3.20 -3.65
N MET A 80 2.05 2.33 -4.00
CA MET A 80 3.49 2.59 -3.88
C MET A 80 3.97 3.68 -4.84
N THR A 81 3.36 3.84 -6.03
CA THR A 81 3.81 4.87 -6.99
C THR A 81 3.66 6.32 -6.50
N GLN A 82 2.95 6.56 -5.39
CA GLN A 82 2.57 7.87 -4.82
C GLN A 82 1.64 8.70 -5.72
N ARG A 83 1.84 8.69 -7.04
CA ARG A 83 1.01 9.37 -8.03
C ARG A 83 -0.42 8.85 -8.05
N PHE A 84 -0.58 7.52 -8.10
CA PHE A 84 -1.89 6.87 -8.15
C PHE A 84 -2.35 6.36 -6.78
N ALA A 85 -1.74 6.86 -5.70
CA ALA A 85 -1.90 6.24 -4.39
C ALA A 85 -3.32 6.26 -3.85
N THR A 86 -4.10 7.28 -4.22
CA THR A 86 -5.52 7.36 -3.84
C THR A 86 -6.34 6.26 -4.50
N ILE A 87 -6.11 5.97 -5.77
CA ILE A 87 -6.78 4.87 -6.49
C ILE A 87 -6.37 3.55 -5.87
N GLY A 88 -5.07 3.36 -5.61
CA GLY A 88 -4.56 2.19 -4.89
C GLY A 88 -5.25 1.99 -3.55
N ALA A 89 -5.39 3.05 -2.73
CA ALA A 89 -6.08 2.99 -1.44
C ALA A 89 -7.58 2.69 -1.57
N MET A 90 -8.27 3.23 -2.57
CA MET A 90 -9.68 2.94 -2.82
C MET A 90 -9.91 1.49 -3.23
N MET A 91 -9.06 0.95 -4.11
CA MET A 91 -9.08 -0.47 -4.49
C MET A 91 -8.71 -1.37 -3.31
N PHE A 92 -7.75 -0.93 -2.50
CA PHE A 92 -7.23 -1.70 -1.38
C PHE A 92 -8.22 -1.81 -0.22
N PHE A 93 -9.00 -0.76 0.03
CA PHE A 93 -9.96 -0.72 1.14
C PHE A 93 -10.93 -1.92 1.21
N PRO A 94 -11.69 -2.29 0.16
CA PRO A 94 -12.56 -3.45 0.24
C PRO A 94 -11.79 -4.76 0.41
N ILE A 95 -10.57 -4.86 -0.13
CA ILE A 95 -9.71 -6.04 0.02
C ILE A 95 -9.27 -6.20 1.48
N ILE A 96 -8.73 -5.14 2.11
CA ILE A 96 -8.26 -5.22 3.49
C ILE A 96 -9.42 -5.35 4.47
N LEU A 97 -10.57 -4.73 4.20
CA LEU A 97 -11.78 -4.93 5.00
C LEU A 97 -12.17 -6.41 5.03
N ASN A 98 -12.23 -7.05 3.85
CA ASN A 98 -12.57 -8.47 3.77
C ASN A 98 -11.54 -9.35 4.49
N ILE A 99 -10.24 -9.09 4.30
CA ILE A 99 -9.17 -9.81 5.00
C ILE A 99 -9.30 -9.65 6.52
N THR A 100 -9.53 -8.43 7.02
CA THR A 100 -9.71 -8.18 8.45
C THR A 100 -10.86 -8.99 9.01
N LEU A 101 -12.02 -8.99 8.32
CA LEU A 101 -13.18 -9.79 8.73
C LEU A 101 -12.83 -11.29 8.78
N ILE A 102 -12.22 -11.84 7.73
CA ILE A 102 -11.78 -13.25 7.70
C ILE A 102 -10.88 -13.57 8.89
N THR A 103 -9.90 -12.70 9.18
CA THR A 103 -8.92 -12.99 10.23
C THR A 103 -9.53 -13.00 11.63
N HIS A 104 -10.52 -12.14 11.88
CA HIS A 104 -11.30 -12.16 13.13
C HIS A 104 -12.27 -13.35 13.19
N SER A 105 -12.81 -13.80 12.06
CA SER A 105 -13.79 -14.89 12.01
C SER A 105 -13.18 -16.29 12.11
N VAL A 106 -12.03 -16.54 11.47
CA VAL A 106 -11.45 -17.89 11.30
C VAL A 106 -10.38 -18.21 12.37
N ASN A 107 -10.35 -17.44 13.46
CA ASN A 107 -9.46 -17.62 14.62
C ASN A 107 -7.97 -17.76 14.24
N PHE A 108 -7.43 -16.74 13.57
CA PHE A 108 -6.01 -16.64 13.19
C PHE A 108 -5.04 -16.42 14.39
N GLY A 109 -5.51 -16.62 15.62
CA GLY A 109 -4.82 -16.15 16.82
C GLY A 109 -4.88 -14.63 16.98
N THR A 110 -4.08 -14.07 17.89
CA THR A 110 -4.14 -12.62 18.21
C THR A 110 -3.28 -11.75 17.29
N GLY A 111 -2.23 -12.33 16.68
CA GLY A 111 -1.26 -11.58 15.88
C GLY A 111 -1.83 -11.05 14.55
N THR A 112 -2.26 -11.95 13.66
CA THR A 112 -2.72 -11.58 12.31
C THR A 112 -3.93 -10.64 12.32
N PRO A 113 -4.99 -10.85 13.13
CA PRO A 113 -6.13 -9.95 13.17
C PRO A 113 -5.77 -8.54 13.64
N THR A 114 -4.78 -8.42 14.53
CA THR A 114 -4.27 -7.12 14.97
C THR A 114 -3.60 -6.38 13.81
N VAL A 115 -2.73 -7.06 13.06
CA VAL A 115 -2.04 -6.47 11.90
C VAL A 115 -3.03 -6.04 10.82
N THR A 116 -3.98 -6.90 10.45
CA THR A 116 -4.98 -6.59 9.41
C THR A 116 -5.89 -5.44 9.82
N THR A 117 -6.26 -5.36 11.11
CA THR A 117 -7.00 -4.23 11.68
C THR A 117 -6.20 -2.92 11.58
N LEU A 118 -4.92 -2.93 11.94
CA LEU A 118 -4.04 -1.75 11.80
C LEU A 118 -3.89 -1.33 10.34
N MET A 119 -3.80 -2.27 9.40
CA MET A 119 -3.76 -1.97 7.97
C MET A 119 -5.08 -1.39 7.46
N LEU A 120 -6.22 -1.88 7.94
CA LEU A 120 -7.54 -1.31 7.64
C LEU A 120 -7.64 0.14 8.16
N LEU A 121 -7.24 0.39 9.40
CA LEU A 121 -7.20 1.74 9.99
C LEU A 121 -6.23 2.65 9.22
N GLY A 122 -5.05 2.15 8.85
CA GLY A 122 -4.09 2.87 8.03
C GLY A 122 -4.66 3.23 6.65
N THR A 123 -5.40 2.32 6.02
CA THR A 123 -6.05 2.56 4.72
C THR A 123 -7.17 3.58 4.84
N LEU A 124 -7.99 3.50 5.90
CA LEU A 124 -8.99 4.51 6.22
C LEU A 124 -8.34 5.89 6.42
N TYR A 125 -7.22 5.95 7.14
CA TYR A 125 -6.42 7.17 7.27
C TYR A 125 -5.95 7.70 5.91
N LEU A 126 -5.43 6.84 5.02
CA LEU A 126 -5.00 7.26 3.68
C LEU A 126 -6.17 7.80 2.83
N LEU A 127 -7.35 7.18 2.91
CA LEU A 127 -8.55 7.68 2.25
C LEU A 127 -8.99 9.02 2.83
N LEU A 128 -9.03 9.16 4.15
CA LEU A 128 -9.34 10.42 4.81
C LEU A 128 -8.32 11.51 4.48
N TRP A 129 -7.03 11.16 4.33
CA TRP A 129 -6.01 12.09 3.86
C TRP A 129 -6.33 12.60 2.46
N ASP A 130 -6.72 11.72 1.54
CA ASP A 130 -7.04 12.07 0.16
C ASP A 130 -8.51 12.46 -0.07
N TYR A 131 -9.28 12.79 0.99
CA TYR A 131 -10.74 13.01 0.91
C TYR A 131 -11.17 13.95 -0.24
N ARG A 132 -10.43 15.04 -0.49
CA ARG A 132 -10.78 16.02 -1.53
C ARG A 132 -10.82 15.41 -2.94
N LYS A 133 -10.06 14.34 -3.19
CA LYS A 133 -9.98 13.69 -4.51
C LYS A 133 -11.19 12.83 -4.81
N TRP A 134 -11.76 12.14 -3.80
CA TRP A 134 -12.84 11.19 -3.99
C TRP A 134 -14.20 11.68 -3.46
N ILE A 135 -14.24 12.68 -2.56
CA ILE A 135 -15.51 13.21 -2.02
C ILE A 135 -16.42 13.79 -3.12
N ILE A 136 -15.84 14.16 -4.27
CA ILE A 136 -16.60 14.63 -5.43
C ILE A 136 -17.57 13.57 -5.96
N LEU A 137 -17.26 12.28 -5.78
CA LEU A 137 -18.09 11.16 -6.23
C LEU A 137 -19.43 11.07 -5.47
N PHE A 138 -19.53 11.73 -4.31
CA PHE A 138 -20.75 11.82 -3.51
C PHE A 138 -21.52 13.13 -3.72
N LYS A 139 -21.07 14.00 -4.63
CA LYS A 139 -21.77 15.23 -4.99
C LYS A 139 -22.64 14.97 -6.22
N GLN A 140 -23.81 15.62 -6.27
CA GLN A 140 -24.65 15.64 -7.47
C GLN A 140 -23.89 16.28 -8.64
N ASP A 141 -23.99 15.70 -9.84
CA ASP A 141 -23.24 16.10 -11.04
C ASP A 141 -23.29 17.60 -11.31
N HIS A 142 -24.49 18.20 -11.28
CA HIS A 142 -24.72 19.63 -11.53
C HIS A 142 -24.13 20.57 -10.46
N ARG A 143 -23.66 20.03 -9.33
CA ARG A 143 -23.02 20.77 -8.23
C ARG A 143 -21.50 20.61 -8.21
N ILE A 144 -20.92 19.83 -9.12
CA ILE A 144 -19.47 19.66 -9.22
C ILE A 144 -18.89 20.88 -9.95
N LYS A 145 -18.28 21.78 -9.19
CA LYS A 145 -17.43 22.85 -9.72
C LYS A 145 -15.97 22.43 -9.53
N LEU A 146 -15.30 22.07 -10.63
CA LEU A 146 -13.89 21.70 -10.62
C LEU A 146 -13.04 22.93 -10.91
N ASP A 147 -12.57 23.59 -9.86
CA ASP A 147 -11.59 24.66 -10.00
C ASP A 147 -10.19 24.10 -9.72
N LEU A 148 -9.41 23.99 -10.79
CA LEU A 148 -8.07 23.40 -10.79
C LEU A 148 -7.00 24.33 -10.20
N THR A 149 -7.37 25.57 -9.84
CA THR A 149 -6.42 26.62 -9.44
C THR A 149 -6.51 27.01 -7.95
N VAL A 150 -7.56 26.57 -7.25
CA VAL A 150 -7.87 27.02 -5.87
C VAL A 150 -6.84 26.58 -4.83
N ILE A 151 -6.09 25.51 -5.09
CA ILE A 151 -5.24 24.87 -4.08
C ILE A 151 -3.79 24.89 -4.55
N PRO A 152 -2.86 25.52 -3.79
CA PRO A 152 -1.45 25.48 -4.13
C PRO A 152 -0.95 24.03 -4.11
N GLU A 153 -0.15 23.67 -5.11
CA GLU A 153 0.40 22.33 -5.24
C GLU A 153 1.29 22.00 -4.02
N ASP A 154 1.06 20.84 -3.40
CA ASP A 154 1.96 20.32 -2.38
C ASP A 154 3.22 19.73 -3.02
N ARG A 155 4.13 20.62 -3.46
CA ARG A 155 5.40 20.30 -4.11
C ARG A 155 6.25 19.28 -3.34
N PHE A 156 6.06 19.18 -2.02
CA PHE A 156 6.76 18.18 -1.22
C PHE A 156 6.22 16.77 -1.44
N MET A 157 4.90 16.59 -1.38
CA MET A 157 4.27 15.26 -1.58
C MET A 157 4.20 14.86 -3.06
N THR A 158 4.08 15.82 -3.98
CA THR A 158 4.01 15.55 -5.43
C THR A 158 5.40 15.41 -6.07
N HIS A 159 6.47 15.57 -5.30
CA HIS A 159 7.83 15.53 -5.82
C HIS A 159 8.15 14.20 -6.51
N LYS A 160 8.77 14.27 -7.70
CA LYS A 160 9.13 13.10 -8.52
C LYS A 160 10.03 12.10 -7.79
N ALA A 161 10.84 12.55 -6.82
CA ALA A 161 11.70 11.67 -6.03
C ALA A 161 10.91 10.58 -5.30
N TRP A 162 9.72 10.90 -4.77
CA TRP A 162 8.86 9.91 -4.15
C TRP A 162 8.29 8.93 -5.17
N VAL A 163 7.88 9.41 -6.35
CA VAL A 163 7.41 8.53 -7.43
C VAL A 163 8.51 7.55 -7.86
N LEU A 164 9.74 8.05 -8.05
CA LEU A 164 10.90 7.22 -8.40
C LEU A 164 11.22 6.20 -7.29
N ALA A 165 11.16 6.60 -6.02
CA ALA A 165 11.31 5.70 -4.89
C ALA A 165 10.26 4.59 -4.90
N GLY A 166 8.99 4.95 -5.15
CA GLY A 166 7.88 4.02 -5.27
C GLY A 166 8.07 3.00 -6.38
N VAL A 167 8.48 3.46 -7.57
CA VAL A 167 8.80 2.58 -8.70
C VAL A 167 9.97 1.67 -8.37
N ALA A 168 11.04 2.20 -7.77
CA ALA A 168 12.19 1.42 -7.33
C ALA A 168 11.77 0.34 -6.31
N PHE A 169 10.94 0.68 -5.33
CA PHE A 169 10.41 -0.29 -4.38
C PHE A 169 9.59 -1.40 -5.06
N VAL A 170 8.73 -1.06 -6.01
CA VAL A 170 7.96 -2.07 -6.77
C VAL A 170 8.89 -3.01 -7.52
N VAL A 171 9.88 -2.47 -8.25
CA VAL A 171 10.85 -3.27 -9.01
C VAL A 171 11.66 -4.16 -8.06
N LEU A 172 12.16 -3.61 -6.96
CA LEU A 172 12.94 -4.35 -5.97
C LEU A 172 12.12 -5.44 -5.28
N THR A 173 10.81 -5.27 -5.10
CA THR A 173 9.96 -6.33 -4.53
C THR A 173 9.64 -7.42 -5.54
N ILE A 174 9.37 -7.05 -6.80
CA ILE A 174 8.92 -8.00 -7.82
C ILE A 174 10.10 -8.76 -8.44
N ALA A 175 11.17 -8.09 -8.86
CA ALA A 175 12.25 -8.69 -9.64
C ALA A 175 12.90 -9.92 -8.99
N PRO A 176 13.26 -9.92 -7.69
CA PRO A 176 13.91 -11.08 -7.06
C PRO A 176 13.08 -12.36 -7.12
N ASN A 177 11.76 -12.24 -7.18
CA ASN A 177 10.84 -13.38 -7.22
C ASN A 177 10.84 -14.13 -8.56
N PHE A 178 11.43 -13.58 -9.62
CA PHE A 178 11.51 -14.18 -10.96
C PHE A 178 12.90 -14.71 -11.32
N PHE A 179 13.97 -14.17 -10.72
CA PHE A 179 15.35 -14.48 -11.11
C PHE A 179 16.01 -15.59 -10.28
N SER A 180 15.26 -16.39 -9.52
CA SER A 180 15.80 -17.41 -8.60
C SER A 180 16.90 -16.87 -7.66
N LEU A 181 16.92 -15.55 -7.42
CA LEU A 181 17.92 -14.83 -6.63
C LEU A 181 17.85 -15.18 -5.13
N GLN A 182 16.92 -16.02 -4.70
CA GLN A 182 16.82 -16.48 -3.32
C GLN A 182 17.75 -17.67 -2.99
N GLN A 183 18.43 -18.27 -3.98
CA GLN A 183 19.32 -19.41 -3.75
C GLN A 183 20.67 -19.03 -3.10
N HIS A 184 21.11 -17.77 -3.18
CA HIS A 184 22.33 -17.33 -2.52
C HIS A 184 22.04 -16.69 -1.16
N SER A 185 22.78 -17.11 -0.13
CA SER A 185 22.62 -16.66 1.26
C SER A 185 22.79 -15.14 1.46
N ALA A 186 23.57 -14.47 0.63
CA ALA A 186 23.83 -13.02 0.73
C ALA A 186 22.76 -12.15 0.06
N LEU A 187 21.99 -12.69 -0.89
CA LEU A 187 21.08 -11.89 -1.73
C LEU A 187 19.88 -11.29 -0.96
N PRO A 188 19.26 -11.96 0.03
CA PRO A 188 18.22 -11.35 0.86
C PRO A 188 18.72 -10.13 1.65
N ALA A 189 19.95 -10.19 2.16
CA ALA A 189 20.55 -9.07 2.90
C ALA A 189 20.84 -7.88 1.98
N ILE A 190 21.38 -8.14 0.78
CA ILE A 190 21.62 -7.11 -0.24
C ILE A 190 20.29 -6.47 -0.66
N TRP A 191 19.26 -7.27 -0.92
CA TRP A 191 17.93 -6.79 -1.27
C TRP A 191 17.33 -5.87 -0.19
N ALA A 192 17.35 -6.30 1.07
CA ALA A 192 16.89 -5.48 2.19
C ALA A 192 17.70 -4.18 2.32
N GLY A 193 19.02 -4.26 2.12
CA GLY A 193 19.90 -3.10 2.05
C GLY A 193 19.50 -2.12 0.95
N CYS A 194 19.23 -2.59 -0.28
CA CYS A 194 18.77 -1.76 -1.40
C CYS A 194 17.45 -1.05 -1.10
N LEU A 195 16.48 -1.74 -0.47
CA LEU A 195 15.22 -1.13 -0.05
C LEU A 195 15.46 -0.02 0.98
N LEU A 196 16.24 -0.29 2.03
CA LEU A 196 16.54 0.70 3.07
C LEU A 196 17.29 1.91 2.52
N LEU A 197 18.31 1.69 1.69
CA LEU A 197 19.09 2.76 1.06
C LEU A 197 18.22 3.62 0.14
N THR A 198 17.30 3.03 -0.62
CA THR A 198 16.34 3.78 -1.45
C THR A 198 15.45 4.68 -0.59
N GLY A 199 14.91 4.15 0.51
CA GLY A 199 14.07 4.92 1.43
C GLY A 199 14.80 6.05 2.14
N ILE A 200 16.02 5.79 2.62
CA ILE A 200 16.85 6.76 3.36
C ILE A 200 17.43 7.84 2.44
N SER A 201 17.92 7.46 1.26
CA SER A 201 18.49 8.43 0.30
C SER A 201 17.46 9.46 -0.14
N VAL A 202 16.24 9.00 -0.47
CA VAL A 202 15.14 9.88 -0.86
C VAL A 202 14.69 10.73 0.32
N PHE A 203 14.63 10.17 1.53
CA PHE A 203 14.35 10.94 2.75
C PHE A 203 15.34 12.10 2.92
N ILE A 204 16.64 11.80 2.93
CA ILE A 204 17.70 12.80 3.14
C ILE A 204 17.62 13.86 2.04
N TYR A 205 17.51 13.45 0.77
CA TYR A 205 17.37 14.37 -0.35
C TYR A 205 16.17 15.33 -0.19
N MET A 206 15.01 14.79 0.21
CA MET A 206 13.79 15.59 0.41
C MET A 206 13.90 16.53 1.61
N MET A 207 14.57 16.12 2.68
CA MET A 207 14.81 16.96 3.86
C MET A 207 15.79 18.10 3.56
N LEU A 208 16.85 17.84 2.78
CA LEU A 208 17.80 18.87 2.35
C LEU A 208 17.15 19.95 1.47
N ASN A 209 16.15 19.58 0.66
CA ASN A 209 15.43 20.51 -0.22
C ASN A 209 14.14 21.08 0.39
N LEU A 210 13.84 20.78 1.65
CA LEU A 210 12.56 21.13 2.28
C LEU A 210 12.24 22.64 2.24
N LYS A 211 13.25 23.50 2.43
CA LYS A 211 13.06 24.97 2.39
C LYS A 211 12.63 25.45 1.00
N LYS A 212 13.23 24.91 -0.07
CA LYS A 212 12.89 25.24 -1.46
C LYS A 212 11.49 24.76 -1.84
N LEU A 213 11.04 23.64 -1.27
CA LEU A 213 9.72 23.05 -1.53
C LEU A 213 8.58 23.76 -0.79
N LYS A 214 8.90 24.51 0.28
CA LYS A 214 7.93 25.32 1.04
C LYS A 214 7.77 26.75 0.53
N SER A 215 8.75 27.25 -0.25
CA SER A 215 8.80 28.61 -0.84
C SER A 215 8.12 28.63 -2.19
#